data_AF-A0A378WZR1-F1
#
_entry.id   AF-A0A378WZR1-F1
#
_cell.length_a   1.000
_cell.length_b   1.000
_cell.length_c   1.000
_cell.angle_alpha   90.00
_cell.angle_beta   90.00
_cell.angle_gamma   90.00
#
_symmetry.space_group_name_H-M   'P 1'
#
loop_
_entity.id
_entity.type
_entity.pdbx_description
1 polymer ?
#
loop_
_entity_poly.entity_id
_entity_poly.type
_entity_poly.pdbx_seq_one_letter_code
_entity_poly.pdbx_strand_id
1 'polypeptide(L)'
;MHPATLRTWETHGILRPERDRVTGYRCYSPDCVRDADIARQLRRGGYLLPQVAQFLESLREAGGAQALSAFLDAWQERLITRSRNLLAGAARLDEYLTQLDSDR
;
A
#
# COMPACT_ATOMS: atom_id res chain seq x y z
N MET A 1 -4.81 12.77 -7.22
CA MET A 1 -5.15 11.39 -7.62
C MET A 1 -6.17 11.48 -8.75
N HIS A 2 -6.08 10.66 -9.80
CA HIS A 2 -6.98 10.77 -10.96
C HIS A 2 -8.34 10.09 -10.69
N PRO A 3 -9.48 10.58 -11.21
CA PRO A 3 -10.79 9.95 -11.03
C PRO A 3 -10.85 8.47 -11.43
N ALA A 4 -10.10 8.07 -12.45
CA ALA A 4 -9.98 6.67 -12.86
C ALA A 4 -9.39 5.79 -11.74
N THR A 5 -8.42 6.30 -10.98
CA THR A 5 -7.83 5.59 -9.84
C THR A 5 -8.87 5.34 -8.74
N LEU A 6 -9.68 6.35 -8.42
CA LEU A 6 -10.75 6.21 -7.42
C LEU A 6 -11.77 5.15 -7.82
N ARG A 7 -12.14 5.11 -9.11
CA ARG A 7 -13.02 4.06 -9.65
C ARG A 7 -12.40 2.66 -9.53
N THR A 8 -11.13 2.50 -9.90
CA THR A 8 -10.43 1.22 -9.71
C THR A 8 -10.41 0.79 -8.25
N TRP A 9 -10.19 1.73 -7.33
CA TRP A 9 -10.13 1.43 -5.90
C TRP A 9 -11.49 1.09 -5.32
N GLU A 10 -12.56 1.73 -5.77
CA GLU A 10 -13.94 1.33 -5.45
C GLU A 10 -14.23 -0.10 -5.92
N THR A 11 -13.85 -0.46 -7.15
CA THR A 11 -14.02 -1.83 -7.68
C THR A 11 -13.27 -2.88 -6.86
N HIS A 12 -12.11 -2.53 -6.28
CA HIS A 12 -11.35 -3.42 -5.41
C HIS A 12 -11.80 -3.37 -3.94
N GLY A 13 -12.86 -2.63 -3.62
CA GLY A 13 -13.37 -2.50 -2.24
C GLY A 13 -12.46 -1.71 -1.29
N ILE A 14 -11.43 -1.03 -1.82
CA ILE A 14 -10.54 -0.15 -1.06
C ILE A 14 -11.32 1.07 -0.58
N LEU A 15 -12.09 1.70 -1.48
CA LEU A 15 -12.99 2.80 -1.16
C LEU A 15 -14.43 2.33 -1.21
N ARG A 16 -15.24 2.75 -0.25
CA ARG A 16 -16.67 2.46 -0.19
C ARG A 16 -17.46 3.78 -0.04
N PRO A 17 -17.38 4.70 -1.03
CA PRO A 17 -18.09 5.97 -0.94
C PRO A 17 -19.59 5.73 -1.01
N GLU A 18 -20.33 6.46 -0.19
CA GLU A 18 -21.78 6.50 -0.30
C GLU A 18 -22.18 7.22 -1.60
N ARG A 19 -23.43 7.01 -2.02
CA ARG A 19 -23.99 7.75 -3.16
C ARG A 19 -25.08 8.68 -2.68
N ASP A 20 -24.99 9.93 -3.11
CA ASP A 20 -26.06 10.90 -2.92
C ASP A 20 -27.33 10.37 -3.57
N ARG A 21 -28.43 10.34 -2.82
CA ARG A 21 -29.68 9.70 -3.25
C ARG A 21 -30.40 10.45 -4.37
N VAL A 22 -30.12 11.75 -4.52
CA VAL A 22 -30.81 12.63 -5.49
C VAL A 22 -30.03 12.71 -6.79
N THR A 23 -28.72 12.86 -6.71
CA THR A 23 -27.83 13.10 -7.85
C THR A 23 -27.08 11.84 -8.31
N GLY A 24 -27.00 10.81 -7.47
CA GLY A 24 -26.23 9.59 -7.74
C GLY A 24 -24.71 9.78 -7.69
N TYR A 25 -24.22 10.97 -7.33
CA TYR A 25 -22.79 11.24 -7.20
C TYR A 25 -22.18 10.53 -5.99
N ARG A 26 -20.88 10.24 -6.08
CA ARG A 26 -20.12 9.64 -4.98
C ARG A 26 -19.82 10.71 -3.93
N CYS A 27 -20.19 10.42 -2.69
CA CYS A 27 -19.85 11.20 -1.51
C CYS A 27 -18.73 10.49 -0.76
N TYR A 28 -17.59 11.17 -0.61
CA TYR A 28 -16.45 10.64 0.13
C TYR A 28 -16.49 11.18 1.54
N SER A 29 -16.82 10.32 2.50
CA SER A 29 -16.77 10.65 3.94
C SER A 29 -15.33 10.81 4.42
N PRO A 30 -15.10 11.38 5.62
CA PRO A 30 -13.77 11.42 6.23
C PRO A 30 -13.10 10.05 6.33
N ASP A 31 -13.85 8.98 6.60
CA ASP A 31 -13.32 7.62 6.62
C ASP A 31 -12.85 7.16 5.22
N CYS A 32 -13.59 7.49 4.16
CA CYS A 32 -13.13 7.23 2.80
C CYS A 32 -11.84 7.98 2.46
N VAL A 33 -11.68 9.21 2.94
CA VAL A 33 -10.44 9.99 2.75
C VAL A 33 -9.28 9.35 3.51
N ARG A 34 -9.49 8.94 4.76
CA ARG A 34 -8.50 8.22 5.57
C ARG A 34 -8.05 6.94 4.87
N ASP A 35 -9.00 6.13 4.41
CA ASP A 35 -8.70 4.86 3.72
C ASP A 35 -7.95 5.09 2.41
N ALA A 36 -8.29 6.16 1.67
CA ALA A 36 -7.57 6.55 0.46
C ALA A 36 -6.11 6.93 0.75
N ASP A 37 -5.86 7.63 1.85
CA ASP A 37 -4.51 8.01 2.26
C ASP A 37 -3.68 6.81 2.71
N ILE A 38 -4.28 5.87 3.45
CA ILE A 38 -3.60 4.63 3.83
C ILE A 38 -3.28 3.80 2.59
N ALA A 39 -4.26 3.61 1.69
CA ALA A 39 -4.06 2.90 0.44
C ALA A 39 -2.94 3.52 -0.41
N ARG A 40 -2.86 4.85 -0.47
CA ARG A 40 -1.79 5.58 -1.17
C ARG A 40 -0.41 5.28 -0.59
N GLN A 41 -0.28 5.24 0.74
CA GLN A 41 1.00 4.93 1.40
C GLN A 41 1.42 3.48 1.14
N LEU A 42 0.50 2.52 1.30
CA LEU A 42 0.78 1.11 1.03
C LEU A 42 1.17 0.86 -0.43
N ARG A 43 0.50 1.54 -1.37
CA ARG A 43 0.84 1.47 -2.81
C ARG A 43 2.25 1.99 -3.11
N ARG A 44 2.70 3.06 -2.43
CA ARG A 44 4.09 3.54 -2.54
C ARG A 44 5.09 2.51 -1.99
N GLY A 45 4.70 1.75 -0.97
CA GLY A 45 5.47 0.62 -0.44
C GLY A 45 5.47 -0.65 -1.32
N GLY A 46 4.81 -0.63 -2.49
CA GLY A 46 4.78 -1.75 -3.43
C GLY A 46 3.68 -2.79 -3.19
N TYR A 47 2.69 -2.50 -2.36
CA TYR A 47 1.57 -3.40 -2.11
C TYR A 47 0.63 -3.50 -3.33
N LEU A 48 0.14 -4.69 -3.61
CA LEU A 48 -0.87 -4.94 -4.65
C LEU A 48 -2.26 -4.53 -4.15
N LEU A 49 -3.16 -4.14 -5.07
CA LEU A 49 -4.52 -3.70 -4.70
C LEU A 49 -5.29 -4.72 -3.84
N PRO A 50 -5.24 -6.04 -4.10
CA PRO A 50 -5.90 -7.02 -3.24
C PRO A 50 -5.38 -7.04 -1.81
N GLN A 51 -4.06 -6.85 -1.63
CA GLN A 51 -3.45 -6.79 -0.29
C GLN A 51 -3.88 -5.52 0.46
N VAL A 52 -3.99 -4.40 -0.25
CA VAL A 52 -4.49 -3.14 0.31
C VAL A 52 -5.96 -3.27 0.72
N ALA A 53 -6.79 -3.90 -0.12
CA ALA A 53 -8.20 -4.14 0.17
C ALA A 53 -8.40 -5.02 1.40
N GLN A 54 -7.69 -6.14 1.48
CA GLN A 54 -7.71 -7.04 2.63
C GLN A 54 -7.30 -6.30 3.92
N PHE A 55 -6.25 -5.48 3.86
CA PHE A 55 -5.81 -4.68 4.99
C PHE A 55 -6.90 -3.72 5.50
N LEU A 56 -7.51 -2.95 4.58
CA LEU A 56 -8.56 -2.00 4.98
C LEU A 56 -9.77 -2.73 5.53
N GLU A 57 -10.08 -3.93 5.06
CA GLU A 57 -11.16 -4.73 5.64
C GLU A 57 -10.85 -5.18 7.05
N SER A 58 -9.65 -5.73 7.30
CA SER A 58 -9.23 -6.08 8.66
C SER A 58 -9.22 -4.86 9.58
N LEU A 59 -8.89 -3.67 9.07
CA LEU A 59 -8.93 -2.43 9.86
C LEU A 59 -10.37 -2.03 10.22
N ARG A 60 -11.34 -2.20 9.30
CA ARG A 60 -12.76 -1.98 9.56
C ARG A 60 -13.33 -2.99 10.55
N GLU A 61 -12.98 -4.27 10.40
CA GLU A 61 -13.46 -5.37 11.25
C GLU A 61 -12.87 -5.34 12.65
N ALA A 62 -11.57 -5.05 12.78
CA ALA A 62 -10.89 -5.09 14.08
C ALA A 62 -11.26 -3.93 14.99
N GLY A 63 -11.81 -2.83 14.44
CA GLY A 63 -12.39 -1.72 15.21
C GLY A 63 -11.49 -1.06 16.26
N GLY A 64 -10.17 -1.34 16.28
CA GLY A 64 -9.34 -1.06 17.45
C GLY A 64 -7.86 -0.85 17.14
N ALA A 65 -7.23 0.02 17.94
CA ALA A 65 -5.84 0.44 17.79
C ALA A 65 -4.82 -0.71 17.90
N GLN A 66 -5.14 -1.79 18.62
CA GLN A 66 -4.21 -2.90 18.85
C GLN A 66 -3.94 -3.72 17.58
N ALA A 67 -4.99 -4.05 16.81
CA ALA A 67 -4.84 -4.78 15.55
C ALA A 67 -4.11 -3.92 14.50
N LEU A 68 -4.37 -2.61 14.50
CA LEU A 68 -3.63 -1.66 13.69
C LEU A 68 -2.14 -1.62 14.07
N SER A 69 -1.80 -1.58 15.36
CA SER A 69 -0.41 -1.57 15.82
C SER A 69 0.35 -2.83 15.40
N ALA A 70 -0.20 -4.03 15.69
CA ALA A 70 0.45 -5.29 15.33
C ALA A 70 0.69 -5.42 13.82
N PHE A 71 -0.22 -4.90 13.00
CA PHE A 71 -0.03 -4.83 11.56
C PHE A 71 1.06 -3.81 11.16
N LEU A 72 1.08 -2.61 11.75
CA LEU A 72 2.11 -1.61 11.47
C LEU A 72 3.51 -2.15 11.78
N ASP A 73 3.66 -2.91 12.87
CA ASP A 73 4.90 -3.58 13.24
C ASP A 73 5.31 -4.60 12.15
N ALA A 74 4.40 -5.51 11.77
CA ALA A 74 4.66 -6.49 10.71
C ALA A 74 4.98 -5.83 9.35
N TRP A 75 4.34 -4.70 9.05
CA TRP A 75 4.62 -3.91 7.86
C TRP A 75 6.02 -3.29 7.90
N GLN A 76 6.40 -2.65 9.02
CA GLN A 76 7.72 -2.09 9.21
C GLN A 76 8.81 -3.17 9.08
N GLU A 77 8.61 -4.33 9.70
CA GLU A 77 9.54 -5.47 9.59
C GLU A 77 9.72 -5.94 8.14
N ARG A 78 8.61 -6.03 7.37
CA ARG A 78 8.67 -6.43 5.96
C ARG A 78 9.37 -5.37 5.10
N LEU A 79 9.14 -4.09 5.37
CA LEU A 79 9.80 -2.99 4.67
C LEU A 79 11.32 -3.00 4.94
N ILE A 80 11.72 -3.18 6.20
CA ILE A 80 13.12 -3.26 6.61
C ILE A 80 13.81 -4.47 5.98
N THR A 81 13.14 -5.63 5.99
CA THR A 81 13.66 -6.84 5.35
C THR A 81 13.87 -6.64 3.86
N ARG A 82 12.89 -6.05 3.16
CA ARG A 82 12.99 -5.75 1.73
C ARG A 82 14.12 -4.76 1.44
N SER A 83 14.25 -3.69 2.20
CA SER A 83 15.30 -2.68 1.97
C SER A 83 16.69 -3.27 2.16
N ARG A 84 16.88 -4.11 3.18
CA ARG A 84 18.13 -4.84 3.42
C ARG A 84 18.46 -5.80 2.27
N ASN A 85 17.47 -6.54 1.77
CA ASN A 85 17.67 -7.43 0.63
C ASN A 85 18.05 -6.67 -0.64
N LEU A 86 17.44 -5.50 -0.89
CA LEU A 86 17.80 -4.65 -2.03
C LEU A 86 19.22 -4.10 -1.91
N LEU A 87 19.62 -3.62 -0.73
CA LEU A 87 20.99 -3.16 -0.47
C LEU A 87 22.02 -4.27 -0.66
N ALA A 88 21.75 -5.47 -0.12
CA ALA A 88 22.63 -6.62 -0.28
C ALA A 88 22.73 -7.06 -1.76
N GLY A 89 21.62 -7.02 -2.50
CA GLY A 89 21.61 -7.31 -3.93
C GLY A 89 22.41 -6.28 -4.74
N ALA A 90 22.27 -4.99 -4.42
CA ALA A 90 23.03 -3.92 -5.07
C ALA A 90 24.54 -4.06 -4.84
N ALA A 91 24.96 -4.38 -3.60
CA ALA A 91 26.38 -4.60 -3.29
C ALA A 91 26.97 -5.78 -4.08
N ARG A 92 26.24 -6.91 -4.19
CA ARG A 92 26.69 -8.06 -4.99
C ARG A 92 26.77 -7.75 -6.48
N LEU A 93 25.86 -6.93 -6.99
CA LEU A 93 25.90 -6.49 -8.38
C LEU A 93 27.12 -5.60 -8.64
N ASP A 94 27.40 -4.65 -7.75
CA ASP A 94 28.56 -3.76 -7.84
C ASP A 94 29.89 -4.53 -7.82
N GLU A 95 30.00 -5.53 -6.94
CA GLU A 95 31.15 -6.43 -6.87
C GLU A 95 31.35 -7.20 -8.19
N TYR A 96 30.28 -7.73 -8.77
CA TYR A 96 30.32 -8.41 -10.07
C TYR A 96 30.75 -7.49 -11.22
N LEU A 97 30.22 -6.27 -11.26
CA LEU A 97 30.58 -5.28 -12.27
C LEU A 97 32.05 -4.86 -12.16
N THR A 98 32.56 -4.68 -10.93
CA THR A 98 33.97 -4.36 -10.68
C THR A 98 34.90 -5.48 -11.15
N GLN A 99 34.51 -6.75 -10.97
CA GLN A 99 35.25 -7.90 -11.49
C GLN A 99 35.31 -7.90 -13.02
N LEU A 100 34.17 -7.67 -13.69
CA LEU A 100 34.11 -7.59 -15.15
C LEU A 100 34.98 -6.47 -15.74
N ASP A 101 35.04 -5.32 -15.07
CA ASP A 101 35.90 -4.20 -15.50
C ASP A 101 37.39 -4.47 -15.25
N SER A 102 37.72 -5.31 -14.26
CA SER A 102 39.11 -5.67 -13.93
C SER A 102 39.70 -6.74 -14.86
N ASP A 103 38.85 -7.56 -15.46
CA ASP A 103 39.24 -8.62 -16.42
C ASP A 103 39.44 -8.10 -17.86
N ARG A 104 39.34 -6.78 -18.08
CA ARG A 104 39.30 -6.13 -19.39
C ARG A 104 40.52 -5.25 -19.65
#